data_AF-A0A165Q403-F1
#
_entry.id   AF-A0A165Q403-F1
#
_cell.length_a   1.000
_cell.length_b   1.000
_cell.length_c   1.000
_cell.angle_alpha   90.00
_cell.angle_beta   90.00
_cell.angle_gamma   90.00
#
_symmetry.space_group_name_H-M   'P 1'
#
loop_
_entity.id
_entity.type
_entity.pdbx_description
1 polymer ?
#
loop_
_entity_poly.entity_id
_entity_poly.type
_entity_poly.pdbx_seq_one_letter_code
_entity_poly.pdbx_strand_id
1 'polypeptide(L)'
;DWVLITTQDGFSFMVKRKVALISGTLRNMLSTESNFREAIASVCEIPDTRAVVVEKLCEYMAYKAQYENTPPKEDIPDFMERILPELALEL
;
A
#
# COMPACT_ATOMS: atom_id res chain seq x y z
N ASP A 1 -2.32 -13.32 7.15
CA ASP A 1 -1.00 -12.97 6.58
C ASP A 1 -0.76 -11.48 6.57
N TRP A 2 0.45 -11.10 6.92
CA TRP A 2 0.93 -9.72 6.98
C TRP A 2 2.15 -9.57 6.06
N VAL A 3 2.37 -8.35 5.60
CA VAL A 3 3.53 -7.94 4.81
C VAL A 3 4.11 -6.69 5.45
N LEU A 4 5.43 -6.63 5.54
CA LEU A 4 6.15 -5.46 5.99
C LEU A 4 6.57 -4.65 4.76
N ILE A 5 6.15 -3.40 4.69
CA ILE A 5 6.61 -2.45 3.67
C ILE A 5 7.66 -1.56 4.32
N THR A 6 8.87 -1.52 3.78
CA THR A 6 9.98 -0.75 4.34
C THR A 6 10.41 0.36 3.41
N THR A 7 10.92 1.44 3.99
CA THR A 7 11.48 2.59 3.27
C THR A 7 12.95 2.75 3.58
N GLN A 8 13.69 3.38 2.68
CA GLN A 8 15.12 3.65 2.87
C GLN A 8 15.41 4.53 4.10
N ASP A 9 14.44 5.38 4.47
CA ASP A 9 14.50 6.25 5.65
C ASP A 9 14.35 5.49 6.99
N GLY A 10 14.22 4.15 6.94
CA GLY A 10 14.15 3.29 8.12
C GLY A 10 12.75 3.06 8.69
N PHE A 11 11.70 3.59 8.05
CA PHE A 11 10.33 3.35 8.47
C PHE A 11 9.81 2.02 7.92
N SER A 12 8.99 1.34 8.73
CA SER A 12 8.38 0.06 8.41
C SER A 12 6.88 0.09 8.69
N PHE A 13 6.09 -0.35 7.72
CA PHE A 13 4.63 -0.34 7.76
C PHE A 13 4.11 -1.77 7.67
N MET A 14 3.36 -2.21 8.68
CA MET A 14 2.80 -3.56 8.71
C MET A 14 1.38 -3.55 8.12
N VAL A 15 1.20 -4.20 6.97
CA VAL A 15 -0.05 -4.19 6.21
C VAL A 15 -0.57 -5.61 6.03
N LYS A 16 -1.89 -5.81 6.10
CA LYS A 16 -2.48 -7.12 5.82
C LYS A 16 -2.18 -7.50 4.37
N ARG A 17 -1.72 -8.73 4.12
CA ARG A 17 -1.38 -9.21 2.76
C ARG A 17 -2.51 -8.93 1.76
N LYS A 18 -3.75 -9.23 2.13
CA LYS A 18 -4.93 -8.97 1.27
C LYS A 18 -5.09 -7.51 0.83
N VAL A 19 -4.66 -6.56 1.67
CA VAL A 19 -4.69 -5.13 1.39
C VAL A 19 -3.52 -4.75 0.50
N ALA A 20 -2.31 -5.24 0.79
CA ALA A 20 -1.13 -5.02 -0.06
C ALA A 20 -1.32 -5.55 -1.49
N LEU A 21 -2.02 -6.68 -1.65
CA LEU A 21 -2.31 -7.28 -2.97
C LEU A 21 -3.26 -6.44 -3.85
N ILE A 22 -3.89 -5.39 -3.31
CA ILE A 22 -4.70 -4.46 -4.12
C ILE A 22 -3.82 -3.66 -5.08
N SER A 23 -2.58 -3.37 -4.68
CA SER A 23 -1.57 -2.84 -5.59
C SER A 23 -1.09 -3.94 -6.53
N GLY A 24 -1.22 -3.70 -7.84
CA GLY A 24 -0.70 -4.63 -8.86
C GLY A 24 0.81 -4.82 -8.76
N THR A 25 1.54 -3.75 -8.47
CA THR A 25 3.00 -3.79 -8.28
C THR A 25 3.39 -4.63 -7.07
N LEU A 26 2.76 -4.39 -5.91
CA LEU A 26 3.04 -5.20 -4.71
C LEU A 26 2.59 -6.64 -4.89
N ARG A 27 1.50 -6.89 -5.60
CA ARG A 27 1.06 -8.25 -5.96
C ARG A 27 2.13 -9.00 -6.76
N ASN A 28 2.76 -8.33 -7.73
CA ASN A 28 3.82 -8.93 -8.53
C ASN A 28 5.09 -9.18 -7.70
N MET A 29 5.48 -8.23 -6.85
CA MET A 29 6.63 -8.36 -5.94
C MET A 29 6.44 -9.45 -4.88
N LEU A 30 5.21 -9.63 -4.38
CA LEU A 30 4.86 -10.61 -3.35
C LEU A 30 4.41 -11.97 -3.91
N SER A 31 4.37 -12.12 -5.23
CA SER A 31 3.97 -13.38 -5.86
C SER A 31 5.03 -14.45 -5.61
N THR A 32 4.59 -15.60 -5.11
CA THR A 32 5.43 -16.76 -4.79
C THR A 32 5.88 -17.54 -6.02
N GLU A 33 5.31 -17.26 -7.19
CA GLU A 33 5.76 -17.82 -8.48
C GLU A 33 7.03 -17.14 -8.99
N SER A 34 7.27 -15.92 -8.50
CA SER A 34 8.48 -15.17 -8.72
C SER A 34 9.53 -15.69 -7.72
N ASN A 35 10.71 -16.13 -8.16
CA ASN A 35 11.85 -16.52 -7.30
C ASN A 35 12.45 -15.34 -6.48
N PHE A 36 11.64 -14.32 -6.16
CA PHE A 36 12.05 -13.11 -5.48
C PHE A 36 12.04 -13.32 -3.96
N ARG A 37 13.07 -12.78 -3.29
CA ARG A 37 13.26 -12.93 -1.85
C ARG A 37 12.11 -12.30 -1.05
N GLU A 38 11.41 -11.31 -1.61
CA GLU A 38 10.29 -10.61 -0.97
C GLU A 38 9.08 -11.51 -0.71
N ALA A 39 8.78 -12.43 -1.63
CA ALA A 39 7.66 -13.38 -1.47
C ALA A 39 7.89 -14.36 -0.31
N ILE A 40 9.14 -14.74 -0.09
CA ILE A 40 9.57 -15.64 1.00
C ILE A 40 9.69 -14.87 2.32
N ALA A 41 10.24 -13.66 2.30
CA ALA A 41 10.44 -12.84 3.49
C ALA A 41 9.16 -12.12 3.97
N SER A 42 8.14 -11.98 3.12
CA SER A 42 6.98 -11.10 3.37
C SER A 42 7.38 -9.65 3.66
N VAL A 43 8.52 -9.22 3.13
CA VAL A 43 9.06 -7.86 3.25
C VAL A 43 9.18 -7.29 1.85
N CYS A 44 8.68 -6.08 1.64
CA CYS A 44 8.78 -5.34 0.38
C CYS A 44 9.42 -3.98 0.65
N GLU A 45 10.50 -3.68 -0.05
CA GLU A 45 11.19 -2.39 0.07
C GLU A 45 10.72 -1.45 -1.03
N ILE A 46 10.34 -0.23 -0.66
CA ILE A 46 9.99 0.82 -1.62
C ILE A 46 11.21 1.74 -1.75
N PRO A 47 11.91 1.71 -2.89
CA PRO A 47 13.08 2.56 -3.10
C PRO A 47 12.65 4.02 -3.38
N ASP A 48 13.54 4.95 -3.05
CA ASP A 48 13.49 6.35 -3.47
C ASP A 48 12.17 7.09 -3.18
N THR A 49 11.45 6.67 -2.13
CA THR A 49 10.15 7.24 -1.75
C THR A 49 10.14 7.55 -0.25
N ARG A 50 9.70 8.76 0.09
CA ARG A 50 9.61 9.22 1.47
C ARG A 50 8.61 8.39 2.28
N ALA A 51 8.90 8.16 3.55
CA ALA A 51 8.04 7.41 4.46
C ALA A 51 6.59 7.94 4.54
N VAL A 52 6.40 9.27 4.52
CA VAL A 52 5.07 9.89 4.57
C VAL A 52 4.22 9.58 3.32
N VAL A 53 4.86 9.40 2.16
CA VAL A 53 4.17 9.02 0.93
C VAL A 53 3.79 7.54 0.99
N VAL A 54 4.69 6.69 1.50
CA VAL A 54 4.40 5.25 1.71
C VAL A 54 3.29 5.04 2.75
N GLU A 55 3.22 5.88 3.78
CA GLU A 55 2.11 5.90 4.73
C GLU A 55 0.77 6.17 4.01
N LYS A 56 0.72 7.21 3.17
CA LYS A 56 -0.47 7.53 2.36
C LYS A 56 -0.83 6.43 1.37
N LEU A 57 0.16 5.77 0.78
CA LEU A 57 -0.06 4.59 -0.06
C LEU A 57 -0.70 3.45 0.74
N CYS A 58 -0.22 3.18 1.96
CA CYS A 58 -0.81 2.17 2.84
C CYS A 58 -2.25 2.51 3.22
N GLU A 59 -2.51 3.78 3.53
CA GLU A 59 -3.84 4.30 3.84
C GLU A 59 -4.80 4.15 2.63
N TYR A 60 -4.33 4.48 1.42
CA TYR A 60 -5.11 4.32 0.19
C TYR A 60 -5.42 2.86 -0.10
N MET A 61 -4.46 1.95 0.06
CA MET A 61 -4.72 0.52 -0.11
C MET A 61 -5.78 0.03 0.88
N ALA A 62 -5.73 0.46 2.14
CA ALA A 62 -6.74 0.11 3.13
C ALA A 62 -8.12 0.68 2.79
N TYR A 63 -8.18 1.95 2.38
CA TYR A 63 -9.39 2.60 1.89
C TYR A 63 -9.99 1.84 0.71
N LYS A 64 -9.20 1.55 -0.33
CA LYS A 64 -9.67 0.78 -1.48
C LYS A 64 -10.15 -0.61 -1.07
N ALA A 65 -9.44 -1.31 -0.18
CA ALA A 65 -9.86 -2.62 0.35
C ALA A 65 -11.23 -2.58 1.02
N GLN A 66 -11.53 -1.48 1.72
CA GLN A 66 -12.75 -1.30 2.46
C GLN A 66 -13.93 -1.00 1.53
N TYR A 67 -13.72 -0.16 0.52
CA TYR A 67 -14.81 0.40 -0.30
C TYR A 67 -14.94 -0.22 -1.70
N GLU A 68 -14.02 -1.07 -2.15
CA GLU A 68 -14.05 -1.68 -3.50
C GLU A 68 -15.34 -2.46 -3.81
N ASN A 69 -15.97 -3.04 -2.79
CA ASN A 69 -17.21 -3.84 -2.94
C ASN A 69 -18.45 -3.14 -2.34
N THR A 70 -18.33 -1.86 -2.00
CA THR A 70 -19.44 -1.09 -1.43
C THR A 70 -20.51 -0.84 -2.49
N PRO A 71 -21.81 -1.11 -2.20
CA PRO A 71 -22.87 -0.90 -3.16
C PRO A 71 -23.04 0.61 -3.47
N PRO A 72 -23.53 0.99 -4.68
CA PRO A 72 -23.64 2.40 -5.10
C PRO A 72 -24.55 3.30 -4.25
N LYS A 73 -25.23 2.73 -3.25
CA LYS A 73 -26.16 3.42 -2.35
C LYS A 73 -25.51 3.87 -1.05
N GLU A 74 -24.30 3.39 -0.76
CA GLU A 74 -23.53 3.81 0.41
C GLU A 74 -22.61 4.97 0.04
N ASP A 75 -22.52 5.95 0.95
CA ASP A 75 -21.67 7.11 0.78
C ASP A 75 -20.21 6.72 1.03
N ILE A 76 -19.36 6.94 0.04
CA ILE A 76 -17.94 6.60 0.08
C ILE A 76 -17.17 7.90 0.31
N PRO A 77 -16.45 8.05 1.44
CA PRO A 77 -15.68 9.26 1.73
C PRO A 77 -14.64 9.54 0.64
N ASP A 78 -14.51 10.77 0.18
CA ASP A 78 -13.47 11.13 -0.78
C ASP A 78 -12.08 11.00 -0.13
N PHE A 79 -11.22 10.15 -0.71
CA PHE A 79 -9.86 9.97 -0.24
C PHE A 79 -8.98 11.20 -0.51
N MET A 80 -9.30 12.01 -1.52
CA MET A 80 -8.52 13.21 -1.87
C MET A 80 -8.46 14.22 -0.73
N GLU A 81 -9.50 14.31 0.10
CA GLU A 81 -9.55 15.16 1.30
C GLU A 81 -8.51 14.75 2.37
N ARG A 82 -7.95 13.55 2.27
CA ARG A 82 -6.93 13.01 3.19
C ARG A 82 -5.51 13.19 2.66
N ILE A 83 -5.35 13.70 1.43
CA ILE A 83 -4.05 13.94 0.79
C ILE A 83 -3.65 15.39 1.07
N LEU A 84 -2.50 15.55 1.72
CA LEU A 84 -1.93 16.87 1.96
C LEU A 84 -1.42 17.46 0.64
N PRO A 85 -1.67 18.76 0.35
CA PRO A 85 -1.25 19.39 -0.91
C PRO A 85 0.24 19.21 -1.22
N GLU A 86 1.10 19.22 -0.20
CA GLU A 86 2.55 19.03 -0.32
C GLU A 86 2.97 17.61 -0.72
N LEU A 87 2.08 16.62 -0.61
CA LEU A 87 2.34 15.23 -1.00
C LEU A 87 1.82 14.91 -2.41
N ALA A 88 0.97 15.76 -2.98
CA ALA A 88 0.21 15.46 -4.20
C ALA A 88 1.09 15.21 -5.44
N LEU A 89 2.30 15.79 -5.49
CA LEU A 89 3.24 15.60 -6.59
C LEU A 89 4.07 14.32 -6.49
N GLU A 90 4.13 13.70 -5.31
CA GLU A 90 4.92 12.48 -5.05
C GLU A 90 4.07 11.20 -5.08
N LEU A 91 2.74 11.33 -5.16
CA LEU A 91 1.77 10.23 -5.16
C LEU A 91 1.44 9.70 -6.56
#